data_AF-A0A6I3BRF5-F1
#
_entry.id   AF-A0A6I3BRF5-F1
#
_cell.length_a   1.000
_cell.length_b   1.000
_cell.length_c   1.000
_cell.angle_alpha   90.00
_cell.angle_beta   90.00
_cell.angle_gamma   90.00
#
_symmetry.space_group_name_H-M   'P 1'
#
loop_
_entity.id
_entity.type
_entity.pdbx_description
1 polymer ?
#
loop_
_entity_poly.entity_id
_entity_poly.type
_entity_poly.pdbx_seq_one_letter_code
_entity_poly.pdbx_strand_id
1 'polypeptide(L)'
;MGARTNPGTVGVRGVRISAAAALCVGAVLIAIYPLLGDTAQNVVYLAIGLTAIAMTLRAIPKRGGLHGAWFWFGIGLMLDFAGDAVDAGYELFANRAAPLPSAADIFYIAGYPALAFGARCVQRKVRREAREIFASREAFGS
;
A
#
# COMPACT_ATOMS: atom_id res chain seq x y z
N MET A 1 3.29 24.95 -39.93
CA MET A 1 2.27 23.89 -39.73
C MET A 1 2.90 22.79 -38.87
N GLY A 2 2.95 23.02 -37.54
CA GLY A 2 3.67 22.14 -36.59
C GLY A 2 2.67 21.30 -35.79
N ALA A 3 2.75 19.99 -35.92
CA ALA A 3 1.90 19.05 -35.20
C ALA A 3 2.23 19.08 -33.70
N ARG A 4 1.28 19.50 -32.87
CA ARG A 4 1.31 19.30 -31.42
C ARG A 4 1.14 17.81 -31.14
N THR A 5 2.23 17.10 -30.89
CA THR A 5 2.18 15.71 -30.38
C THR A 5 1.61 15.75 -28.97
N ASN A 6 0.42 15.17 -28.81
CA ASN A 6 -0.34 15.18 -27.57
C ASN A 6 0.27 14.16 -26.57
N PRO A 7 0.90 14.56 -25.45
CA PRO A 7 1.62 13.66 -24.55
C PRO A 7 0.71 12.77 -23.66
N GLY A 8 -0.63 12.91 -23.78
CA GLY A 8 -1.59 12.32 -22.83
C GLY A 8 -1.94 10.83 -23.03
N THR A 9 -1.60 10.20 -24.16
CA THR A 9 -2.12 8.86 -24.49
C THR A 9 -1.18 7.70 -24.15
N VAL A 10 0.12 7.95 -23.97
CA VAL A 10 1.13 6.90 -23.73
C VAL A 10 1.11 6.40 -22.27
N GLY A 11 0.58 7.17 -21.32
CA GLY A 11 0.59 6.83 -19.88
C GLY A 11 -0.56 5.94 -19.39
N VAL A 12 -1.76 6.05 -19.98
CA VAL A 12 -2.97 5.45 -19.38
C VAL A 12 -3.11 3.96 -19.73
N ARG A 13 -2.77 3.56 -20.97
CA ARG A 13 -2.82 2.14 -21.38
C ARG A 13 -1.80 1.28 -20.64
N GLY A 14 -0.56 1.76 -20.50
CA GLY A 14 0.49 1.04 -19.78
C GLY A 14 0.13 0.79 -18.31
N VAL A 15 -0.35 1.81 -17.61
CA VAL A 15 -0.79 1.69 -16.20
C VAL A 15 -1.96 0.70 -16.06
N ARG A 16 -2.91 0.69 -17.01
CA ARG A 16 -4.04 -0.26 -17.00
C ARG A 16 -3.60 -1.70 -17.23
N ILE A 17 -2.65 -1.94 -18.12
CA ILE A 17 -2.09 -3.28 -18.37
C ILE A 17 -1.31 -3.77 -17.15
N SER A 18 -0.49 -2.92 -16.53
CA SER A 18 0.23 -3.28 -15.31
C SER A 18 -0.70 -3.55 -14.13
N ALA A 19 -1.77 -2.78 -13.98
CA ALA A 19 -2.78 -3.01 -12.94
C ALA A 19 -3.56 -4.30 -13.20
N ALA A 20 -4.00 -4.56 -14.43
CA ALA A 20 -4.68 -5.80 -14.79
C ALA A 20 -3.78 -7.02 -14.57
N ALA A 21 -2.50 -6.95 -14.95
CA ALA A 21 -1.54 -8.01 -14.69
C ALA A 21 -1.36 -8.26 -13.19
N ALA A 22 -1.22 -7.21 -12.37
CA ALA A 22 -1.13 -7.35 -10.92
C ALA A 22 -2.40 -7.97 -10.30
N LEU A 23 -3.58 -7.60 -10.80
CA LEU A 23 -4.85 -8.20 -10.37
C LEU A 23 -4.96 -9.67 -10.78
N CYS A 24 -4.54 -10.03 -11.99
CA CYS A 24 -4.51 -11.42 -12.44
C CYS A 24 -3.55 -12.26 -11.59
N VAL A 25 -2.34 -11.75 -11.33
CA VAL A 25 -1.38 -12.43 -10.43
C VAL A 25 -1.98 -12.59 -9.05
N GLY A 26 -2.59 -11.55 -8.49
CA GLY A 26 -3.28 -11.62 -7.20
C GLY A 26 -4.40 -12.67 -7.17
N ALA A 27 -5.25 -12.71 -8.21
CA ALA A 27 -6.33 -13.69 -8.31
C ALA A 27 -5.80 -15.14 -8.39
N VAL A 28 -4.73 -15.35 -9.15
CA VAL A 28 -4.06 -16.66 -9.24
C VAL A 28 -3.45 -17.05 -7.89
N LEU A 29 -2.78 -16.12 -7.21
CA LEU A 29 -2.21 -16.37 -5.88
C LEU A 29 -3.30 -16.75 -4.86
N ILE A 30 -4.43 -16.05 -4.85
CA ILE A 30 -5.57 -16.38 -3.98
C ILE A 30 -6.10 -17.79 -4.26
N ALA A 31 -6.23 -18.16 -5.54
CA ALA A 31 -6.73 -19.48 -5.92
C ALA A 31 -5.77 -20.62 -5.56
N ILE A 32 -4.47 -20.38 -5.66
CA ILE A 32 -3.43 -21.39 -5.36
C ILE A 32 -3.12 -21.48 -3.87
N TYR A 33 -3.28 -20.39 -3.11
CA TYR A 33 -2.93 -20.31 -1.69
C TYR A 33 -3.40 -21.51 -0.83
N PRO A 34 -4.67 -21.95 -0.87
CA PRO A 34 -5.14 -23.07 -0.04
C PRO A 34 -4.56 -24.44 -0.46
N LEU A 35 -3.95 -24.53 -1.64
CA LEU A 35 -3.29 -25.74 -2.13
C LEU A 35 -1.83 -25.85 -1.66
N LEU A 36 -1.29 -24.79 -1.06
CA LEU A 36 0.06 -24.76 -0.52
C LEU A 36 0.08 -25.38 0.89
N GLY A 37 1.17 -26.08 1.23
CA GLY A 37 1.42 -26.47 2.62
C GLY A 37 1.86 -25.28 3.48
N ASP A 38 1.75 -25.41 4.80
CA ASP A 38 1.90 -24.32 5.79
C ASP A 38 3.17 -23.48 5.59
N THR A 39 4.33 -24.12 5.41
CA THR A 39 5.60 -23.40 5.14
C THR A 39 5.54 -22.56 3.86
N ALA A 40 4.95 -23.10 2.80
CA ALA A 40 4.85 -22.39 1.52
C ALA A 40 3.83 -21.25 1.60
N GLN A 41 2.75 -21.42 2.37
CA GLN A 41 1.79 -20.34 2.64
C GLN A 41 2.48 -19.16 3.34
N ASN A 42 3.24 -19.41 4.41
CA ASN A 42 3.98 -18.37 5.13
C ASN A 42 4.97 -17.63 4.24
N VAL A 43 5.76 -18.36 3.45
CA VAL A 43 6.73 -17.74 2.53
C VAL A 43 6.04 -16.88 1.46
N VAL A 44 4.95 -17.38 0.87
CA VAL A 44 4.18 -16.64 -0.14
C VAL A 44 3.55 -15.39 0.47
N TYR A 45 2.97 -15.51 1.67
CA TYR A 45 2.33 -14.40 2.37
C TYR A 45 3.33 -13.28 2.68
N LEU A 46 4.50 -13.64 3.25
CA LEU A 46 5.58 -12.68 3.50
C LEU A 46 6.10 -12.04 2.20
N ALA A 47 6.25 -12.82 1.12
CA ALA A 47 6.69 -12.27 -0.16
C ALA A 47 5.71 -11.23 -0.73
N ILE A 48 4.40 -11.46 -0.56
CA ILE A 48 3.35 -10.49 -0.95
C ILE A 48 3.49 -9.22 -0.12
N GLY A 49 3.61 -9.34 1.21
CA GLY A 49 3.78 -8.21 2.12
C GLY A 49 5.01 -7.36 1.77
N LEU A 50 6.16 -8.01 1.55
CA LEU A 50 7.41 -7.34 1.16
C LEU A 50 7.26 -6.61 -0.18
N THR A 51 6.58 -7.22 -1.15
CA THR A 51 6.31 -6.60 -2.46
C THR A 51 5.43 -5.35 -2.31
N ALA A 52 4.40 -5.41 -1.46
CA ALA A 52 3.54 -4.27 -1.17
C ALA A 52 4.30 -3.10 -0.51
N ILE A 53 5.20 -3.40 0.44
CA ILE A 53 6.09 -2.40 1.06
C ILE A 53 6.99 -1.78 -0.01
N ALA A 54 7.68 -2.60 -0.81
CA ALA A 54 8.59 -2.12 -1.84
C ALA A 54 7.89 -1.22 -2.87
N MET A 55 6.69 -1.61 -3.31
CA MET A 55 5.86 -0.80 -4.22
C MET A 55 5.45 0.53 -3.59
N THR A 56 5.07 0.52 -2.31
CA THR A 56 4.68 1.72 -1.57
C THR A 56 5.85 2.70 -1.44
N LEU A 57 7.01 2.21 -1.00
CA LEU A 57 8.22 3.04 -0.85
C LEU A 57 8.70 3.60 -2.20
N ARG A 58 8.70 2.77 -3.25
CA ARG A 58 9.05 3.20 -4.62
C ARG A 58 8.07 4.23 -5.17
N ALA A 59 6.81 4.22 -4.72
CA ALA A 59 5.82 5.20 -5.13
C ALA A 59 6.07 6.58 -4.51
N ILE A 60 6.67 6.67 -3.31
CA ILE A 60 6.81 7.91 -2.54
C ILE A 60 7.28 9.08 -3.43
N PRO A 61 8.44 9.06 -4.11
CA PRO A 61 8.94 10.22 -4.84
C PRO A 61 7.95 10.78 -5.87
N LYS A 62 7.10 9.92 -6.45
CA LYS A 62 6.10 10.26 -7.48
C LYS A 62 4.83 10.90 -6.93
N ARG A 63 4.67 11.02 -5.60
CA ARG A 63 3.42 11.47 -4.96
C ARG A 63 3.37 12.96 -4.62
N GLY A 64 4.43 13.71 -4.92
CA GLY A 64 4.49 15.16 -4.72
C GLY A 64 4.06 15.54 -3.29
N GLY A 65 3.13 16.50 -3.14
CA GLY A 65 2.63 16.93 -1.82
C GLY A 65 1.95 15.88 -0.93
N LEU A 66 1.93 14.59 -1.33
CA LEU A 66 1.49 13.46 -0.51
C LEU A 66 2.66 12.59 0.01
N HIS A 67 3.92 13.01 -0.13
CA HIS A 67 5.10 12.25 0.36
C HIS A 67 4.94 11.76 1.79
N GLY A 68 4.59 12.67 2.71
CA GLY A 68 4.42 12.33 4.13
C GLY A 68 3.31 11.29 4.37
N ALA A 69 2.21 11.34 3.61
CA ALA A 69 1.13 10.36 3.73
C ALA A 69 1.60 8.96 3.32
N TRP A 70 2.29 8.85 2.18
CA TRP A 70 2.79 7.57 1.67
C TRP A 70 3.93 7.00 2.51
N PHE A 71 4.72 7.85 3.16
CA PHE A 71 5.72 7.42 4.13
C PHE A 71 5.07 6.76 5.36
N TRP A 72 4.03 7.39 5.93
CA TRP A 72 3.27 6.82 7.05
C TRP A 72 2.56 5.51 6.70
N PHE A 73 2.00 5.40 5.49
CA PHE A 73 1.47 4.12 5.01
C PHE A 73 2.57 3.05 4.88
N GLY A 74 3.75 3.43 4.40
CA GLY A 74 4.91 2.53 4.35
C GLY A 74 5.31 2.01 5.74
N ILE A 75 5.35 2.89 6.76
CA ILE A 75 5.63 2.49 8.15
C ILE A 75 4.56 1.51 8.64
N GLY A 76 3.28 1.79 8.42
CA GLY A 76 2.19 0.90 8.81
C GLY A 76 2.32 -0.49 8.19
N LEU A 77 2.62 -0.58 6.89
CA LEU A 77 2.85 -1.85 6.20
C LEU A 77 4.09 -2.58 6.71
N MET A 78 5.17 -1.87 7.06
CA MET A 78 6.36 -2.49 7.64
C MET A 78 6.12 -3.07 9.03
N LEU A 79 5.29 -2.40 9.84
CA LEU A 79 4.87 -2.92 11.15
C LEU A 79 3.98 -4.16 10.98
N ASP A 80 3.01 -4.11 10.09
CA ASP A 80 2.14 -5.25 9.77
C ASP A 80 2.97 -6.48 9.35
N PHE A 81 3.88 -6.29 8.38
CA PHE A 81 4.80 -7.33 7.93
C PHE A 81 5.73 -7.85 9.04
N ALA A 82 6.16 -6.98 9.97
CA ALA A 82 6.96 -7.42 11.11
C ALA A 82 6.14 -8.33 12.05
N GLY A 83 4.84 -8.05 12.24
CA GLY A 83 3.91 -8.94 12.92
C GLY A 83 3.81 -10.30 12.23
N ASP A 84 3.58 -10.29 10.91
CA ASP A 84 3.50 -11.53 10.11
C ASP A 84 4.80 -12.34 10.19
N ALA A 85 5.96 -11.69 10.15
CA ALA A 85 7.26 -12.34 10.24
C ALA A 85 7.50 -12.97 11.62
N VAL A 86 7.02 -12.33 12.68
CA VAL A 86 7.05 -12.89 14.04
C VAL A 86 6.16 -14.13 14.12
N ASP A 87 4.94 -14.05 13.59
CA ASP A 87 3.98 -15.16 13.61
C ASP A 87 4.49 -16.36 12.80
N ALA A 88 4.93 -16.13 11.56
CA ALA A 88 5.58 -17.13 10.73
C ALA A 88 6.82 -17.73 11.42
N GLY A 89 7.55 -16.94 12.21
CA GLY A 89 8.68 -17.44 13.01
C GLY A 89 8.27 -18.49 14.06
N TYR A 90 7.11 -18.34 14.70
CA TYR A 90 6.60 -19.35 15.63
C TYR A 90 6.32 -20.67 14.90
N GLU A 91 5.69 -20.61 13.74
CA GLU A 91 5.37 -21.81 12.97
C GLU A 91 6.62 -22.49 12.40
N LEU A 92 7.53 -21.72 11.81
CA LEU A 92 8.72 -22.24 11.14
C LEU A 92 9.78 -22.76 12.10
N PHE A 93 9.99 -22.10 13.25
CA PHE A 93 11.07 -22.45 14.17
C PHE A 93 10.61 -23.18 15.43
N ALA A 94 9.38 -22.94 15.89
CA ALA A 94 8.83 -23.57 17.08
C ALA A 94 7.77 -24.66 16.76
N ASN A 95 7.46 -24.90 15.48
CA ASN A 95 6.46 -25.88 15.01
C ASN A 95 5.13 -25.77 15.78
N ARG A 96 4.73 -24.54 16.10
CA ARG A 96 3.50 -24.24 16.83
C ARG A 96 2.97 -22.89 16.42
N ALA A 97 1.65 -22.72 16.53
CA ALA A 97 1.03 -21.41 16.40
C ALA A 97 1.52 -20.45 17.51
N ALA A 98 1.53 -19.16 17.20
CA ALA A 98 1.81 -18.14 18.21
C ALA A 98 0.76 -18.20 19.34
N PRO A 99 1.19 -18.05 20.61
CA PRO A 99 0.26 -17.97 21.73
C PRO A 99 -0.51 -16.66 21.69
N LEU A 100 -1.75 -16.64 22.18
CA LEU A 100 -2.56 -15.41 22.26
C LEU A 100 -2.58 -14.86 23.70
N PRO A 101 -2.18 -13.60 23.96
CA PRO A 101 -1.55 -12.66 23.01
C PRO A 101 -0.10 -13.01 22.69
N SER A 102 0.35 -12.61 21.50
CA SER A 102 1.67 -12.86 20.95
C SER A 102 2.52 -11.59 20.88
N ALA A 103 3.83 -11.75 20.62
CA ALA A 103 4.68 -10.61 20.28
C ALA A 103 4.28 -9.93 18.96
N ALA A 104 3.60 -10.64 18.03
CA ALA A 104 3.10 -10.09 16.77
C ALA A 104 2.01 -9.03 17.01
N ASP A 105 1.16 -9.22 18.03
CA ASP A 105 0.04 -8.32 18.34
C ASP A 105 0.50 -6.87 18.61
N ILE A 106 1.69 -6.71 19.18
CA ILE A 106 2.29 -5.39 19.44
C ILE A 106 2.51 -4.65 18.12
N PHE A 107 3.00 -5.35 17.10
CA PHE A 107 3.28 -4.76 15.78
C PHE A 107 1.99 -4.40 15.05
N TYR A 108 0.98 -5.28 15.06
CA TYR A 108 -0.31 -5.00 14.45
C TYR A 108 -0.99 -3.77 15.08
N ILE A 109 -0.96 -3.68 16.42
CA ILE A 109 -1.52 -2.53 17.13
C ILE A 109 -0.74 -1.24 16.82
N ALA A 110 0.60 -1.31 16.80
CA ALA A 110 1.45 -0.17 16.47
C ALA A 110 1.29 0.32 15.02
N GLY A 111 0.88 -0.57 14.11
CA GLY A 111 0.60 -0.23 12.71
C GLY A 111 -0.57 0.76 12.56
N TYR A 112 -1.62 0.64 13.36
CA TYR A 112 -2.83 1.46 13.23
C TYR A 112 -2.58 2.98 13.37
N PRO A 113 -1.85 3.48 14.38
CA PRO A 113 -1.47 4.89 14.45
C PRO A 113 -0.78 5.38 13.18
N ALA A 114 0.18 4.62 12.64
CA ALA A 114 0.90 5.00 11.42
C ALA A 114 -0.04 5.12 10.22
N LEU A 115 -0.91 4.13 10.00
CA LEU A 115 -1.92 4.17 8.94
C LEU A 115 -2.89 5.35 9.11
N ALA A 116 -3.33 5.62 10.35
CA ALA A 116 -4.22 6.74 10.66
C ALA A 116 -3.56 8.09 10.38
N PHE A 117 -2.27 8.26 10.68
CA PHE A 117 -1.51 9.47 10.33
C PHE A 117 -1.41 9.64 8.82
N GLY A 118 -1.13 8.56 8.07
CA GLY A 118 -1.11 8.58 6.60
C GLY A 118 -2.45 9.06 6.03
N ALA A 119 -3.56 8.48 6.49
CA ALA A 119 -4.91 8.86 6.07
C ALA A 119 -5.22 10.34 6.41
N ARG A 120 -4.84 10.80 7.60
CA ARG A 120 -5.02 12.19 8.03
C ARG A 120 -4.25 13.17 7.13
N CYS A 121 -3.03 12.83 6.71
CA CYS A 121 -2.26 13.64 5.76
C CYS A 121 -2.98 13.77 4.40
N VAL A 122 -3.55 12.68 3.87
CA VAL A 122 -4.36 12.71 2.64
C VAL A 122 -5.57 13.62 2.82
N GLN A 123 -6.34 13.42 3.89
CA GLN A 123 -7.55 14.21 4.16
C GLN A 123 -7.26 15.71 4.26
N ARG A 124 -6.16 16.09 4.94
CA ARG A 124 -5.74 17.49 5.06
C ARG A 124 -5.45 18.11 3.70
N LYS A 125 -4.76 17.39 2.82
CA LYS A 125 -4.42 17.87 1.49
C LYS A 125 -5.66 18.03 0.62
N VAL A 126 -6.51 16.99 0.55
CA VAL A 126 -7.77 17.04 -0.23
C VAL A 126 -8.66 18.19 0.24
N ARG A 127 -8.80 18.38 1.56
CA ARG A 127 -9.57 19.50 2.12
C ARG A 127 -8.99 20.88 1.75
N ARG A 128 -7.67 21.00 1.65
CA ARG A 128 -7.01 22.26 1.25
C ARG A 128 -7.28 22.57 -0.22
N GLU A 129 -7.08 21.59 -1.10
CA GLU A 129 -7.33 21.72 -2.54
C GLU A 129 -8.80 22.05 -2.83
N ALA A 130 -9.75 21.40 -2.13
CA ALA A 130 -11.17 21.71 -2.28
C ALA A 130 -11.50 23.16 -1.90
N ARG A 131 -10.97 23.67 -0.78
CA ARG A 131 -11.20 25.06 -0.35
C ARG A 131 -10.67 26.08 -1.37
N GLU A 132 -9.50 25.82 -1.94
CA GLU A 132 -8.89 26.70 -2.96
C GLU A 132 -9.76 26.76 -4.24
N ILE A 133 -10.32 25.62 -4.65
CA ILE A 133 -11.24 25.56 -5.79
C ILE A 133 -12.50 26.39 -5.52
N PHE A 134 -13.13 26.24 -4.35
CA PHE A 134 -14.33 27.02 -4.01
C PHE A 134 -14.05 28.52 -3.97
N ALA A 135 -12.97 28.94 -3.29
CA ALA A 135 -12.60 30.35 -3.21
C ALA A 135 -12.32 30.96 -4.60
N SER A 136 -11.69 30.21 -5.51
CA SER A 136 -11.44 30.68 -6.88
C SER A 136 -12.73 30.88 -7.67
N ARG A 137 -13.75 30.03 -7.48
CA ARG A 137 -15.03 30.15 -8.21
C ARG A 137 -15.85 31.34 -7.77
N GLU A 138 -15.80 31.69 -6.49
CA GLU A 138 -16.46 32.90 -5.96
C GLU A 138 -15.81 34.17 -6.51
N ALA A 139 -14.48 34.21 -6.66
CA ALA A 139 -13.75 35.36 -7.18
C ALA A 139 -13.97 35.67 -8.68
N PHE A 140 -14.39 34.68 -9.49
CA PHE A 140 -14.71 34.88 -10.91
C PHE A 140 -16.21 35.09 -11.18
N GLY A 141 -17.05 34.93 -10.16
CA GLY A 141 -18.51 35.06 -10.25
C GLY A 141 -19.06 36.44 -9.85
N SER A 142 -18.19 37.36 -9.43
CA SER A 142 -18.47 38.76 -9.07
C SER A 142 -17.88 39.73 -10.09
#